data_AF-A0A0S9NFB5-F1
#
_entry.id   AF-A0A0S9NFB5-F1
#
_cell.length_a   1.000
_cell.length_b   1.000
_cell.length_c   1.000
_cell.angle_alpha   90.00
_cell.angle_beta   90.00
_cell.angle_gamma   90.00
#
_symmetry.space_group_name_H-M   'P 1'
#
loop_
_entity.id
_entity.type
_entity.pdbx_description
1 polymer ?
#
loop_
_entity_poly.entity_id
_entity_poly.type
_entity_poly.pdbx_seq_one_letter_code
_entity_poly.pdbx_strand_id
1 'polypeptide(L)'
;MINALNELEQFTAARSSSEEMAINVITGVSVTAVVGGDDDESGMLFLRFPGGESFEVIGDRYLDLQIVEHNRYVDEGAGDSEGRRSKMASQLGEHLRRNHDLD
;
A
#
# COMPACT_ATOMS: atom_id res chain seq x y z
N MET A 1 -12.04 5.43 5.84
CA MET A 1 -10.96 5.34 4.83
C MET A 1 -9.99 4.20 5.10
N ILE A 2 -9.28 4.17 6.25
CA ILE A 2 -8.44 3.01 6.61
C ILE A 2 -9.24 1.70 6.59
N ASN A 3 -10.48 1.71 7.10
CA ASN A 3 -11.36 0.54 7.01
C ASN A 3 -11.66 0.09 5.57
N ALA A 4 -11.81 1.02 4.62
CA ALA A 4 -12.01 0.68 3.21
C ALA A 4 -10.73 0.08 2.58
N LEU A 5 -9.54 0.58 2.96
CA LEU A 5 -8.28 -0.03 2.53
C LEU A 5 -8.15 -1.46 3.07
N ASN A 6 -8.57 -1.70 4.31
CA ASN A 6 -8.55 -3.02 4.94
C ASN A 6 -9.55 -4.02 4.32
N GLU A 7 -10.49 -3.57 3.49
CA GLU A 7 -11.37 -4.47 2.71
C GLU A 7 -10.69 -4.99 1.43
N LEU A 8 -9.58 -4.39 1.00
CA LEU A 8 -8.82 -4.83 -0.17
C LEU A 8 -7.84 -5.94 0.21
N GLU A 9 -7.77 -7.01 -0.60
CA GLU A 9 -6.94 -8.20 -0.32
C GLU A 9 -5.44 -7.90 -0.17
N GLN A 10 -4.94 -6.83 -0.82
CA GLN A 10 -3.54 -6.44 -0.69
C GLN A 10 -3.20 -5.69 0.61
N PHE A 11 -4.17 -5.52 1.53
CA PHE A 11 -3.95 -4.90 2.83
C PHE A 11 -4.28 -5.85 3.97
N THR A 12 -3.52 -5.71 5.05
CA THR A 12 -3.86 -6.32 6.34
C THR A 12 -4.08 -5.22 7.37
N ALA A 13 -5.12 -5.41 8.18
CA ALA A 13 -5.40 -4.51 9.30
C ALA A 13 -4.32 -4.67 10.37
N ALA A 14 -3.71 -3.57 10.76
CA ALA A 14 -2.81 -3.52 11.90
C ALA A 14 -3.35 -2.52 12.93
N ARG A 15 -3.09 -2.80 14.21
CA ARG A 15 -3.38 -1.88 15.29
C ARG A 15 -2.07 -1.49 15.96
N SER A 16 -1.70 -0.22 15.85
CA SER A 16 -0.76 0.41 16.77
C SER A 16 -1.56 1.04 17.91
N SER A 17 -0.97 1.24 19.09
CA SER A 17 -1.63 1.41 20.39
C SER A 17 -2.73 2.48 20.54
N SER A 18 -3.04 3.28 19.52
CA SER A 18 -4.19 4.20 19.49
C SER A 18 -4.78 4.48 18.10
N GLU A 19 -4.29 3.85 17.02
CA GLU A 19 -4.62 4.24 15.64
C GLU A 19 -4.93 3.04 14.74
N GLU A 20 -5.99 3.16 13.94
CA GLU A 20 -6.27 2.23 12.85
C GLU A 20 -5.21 2.39 11.75
N MET A 21 -4.56 1.28 11.39
CA MET A 21 -3.53 1.22 10.36
C MET A 21 -3.88 0.14 9.33
N ALA A 22 -3.55 0.41 8.07
CA ALA A 22 -3.55 -0.59 7.02
C ALA A 22 -2.10 -0.85 6.58
N ILE A 23 -1.70 -2.10 6.39
CA ILE A 23 -0.37 -2.46 5.87
C ILE A 23 -0.55 -3.13 4.52
N ASN A 24 0.02 -2.55 3.47
CA ASN A 24 0.05 -3.17 2.15
C ASN A 24 1.01 -4.37 2.19
N VAL A 25 0.50 -5.59 1.95
CA VAL A 25 1.26 -6.84 2.13
C VAL A 25 2.29 -7.08 1.04
N ILE A 26 2.16 -6.39 -0.10
CA ILE A 26 3.08 -6.51 -1.25
C ILE A 26 4.29 -5.61 -1.06
N THR A 27 4.05 -4.36 -0.64
CA THR A 27 5.08 -3.32 -0.53
C THR A 27 5.58 -3.12 0.90
N GLY A 28 4.86 -3.65 1.90
CA GLY A 28 5.13 -3.41 3.32
C GLY A 28 4.79 -2.00 3.79
N VAL A 29 4.17 -1.16 2.94
CA VAL A 29 3.81 0.22 3.28
C VAL A 29 2.77 0.22 4.39
N SER A 30 3.06 0.96 5.46
CA SER A 30 2.10 1.26 6.52
C SER A 30 1.36 2.55 6.22
N VAL A 31 0.05 2.52 6.40
CA VAL A 31 -0.89 3.61 6.10
C VAL A 31 -1.66 3.96 7.36
N THR A 32 -1.55 5.21 7.81
CA THR A 32 -2.29 5.73 8.96
C THR A 32 -3.06 6.98 8.57
N ALA A 33 -4.16 7.26 9.27
CA ALA A 33 -4.87 8.52 9.11
C ALA A 33 -4.11 9.65 9.80
N VAL A 34 -4.02 10.83 9.18
CA VAL A 34 -3.47 12.02 9.84
C VAL A 34 -4.54 12.60 10.76
N VAL A 35 -4.30 12.58 12.07
CA VAL A 35 -5.24 13.09 13.07
C VAL A 35 -4.82 14.51 13.47
N GLY A 36 -5.34 15.53 12.76
CA GLY A 36 -5.28 16.91 13.26
C GLY A 36 -5.28 18.00 12.18
N GLY A 37 -6.16 18.98 12.38
CA GLY A 37 -6.02 20.36 11.88
C GLY A 37 -7.10 20.80 10.89
N ASP A 38 -8.19 21.36 11.44
CA ASP A 38 -9.23 22.19 10.82
C ASP A 38 -9.89 21.74 9.50
N ASP A 39 -11.21 21.60 9.58
CA ASP A 39 -12.23 21.90 8.57
C ASP A 39 -11.67 22.29 7.18
N ASP A 40 -11.37 21.30 6.33
CA ASP A 40 -11.90 21.18 4.97
C ASP A 40 -11.13 20.11 4.17
N GLU A 41 -11.90 19.30 3.45
CA GLU A 41 -11.52 18.62 2.20
C GLU A 41 -10.48 17.47 2.25
N SER A 42 -11.03 16.24 2.23
CA SER A 42 -10.34 14.97 1.92
C SER A 42 -9.41 14.46 3.02
N GLY A 43 -9.82 13.44 3.77
CA GLY A 43 -9.02 12.84 4.84
C GLY A 43 -7.62 12.46 4.35
N MET A 44 -6.59 13.07 4.93
CA MET A 44 -5.19 12.81 4.56
C MET A 44 -4.70 11.50 5.17
N LEU A 45 -3.83 10.81 4.43
CA LEU A 45 -3.16 9.60 4.86
C LEU A 45 -1.66 9.81 4.95
N PHE A 46 -1.05 9.25 5.99
CA PHE A 46 0.39 9.16 6.14
C PHE A 46 0.85 7.77 5.69
N LEU A 47 1.72 7.74 4.68
CA LEU A 47 2.33 6.53 4.13
C LEU A 47 3.76 6.41 4.61
N ARG A 48 4.13 5.28 5.19
CA ARG A 48 5.50 4.99 5.60
C ARG A 48 6.00 3.73 4.92
N PHE A 49 7.03 3.91 4.10
CA PHE A 49 7.71 2.85 3.36
C PHE A 49 8.77 2.17 4.24
N PRO A 50 8.91 0.84 4.19
CA PRO A 50 9.99 0.13 4.88
C PRO A 50 11.36 0.63 4.41
N GLY A 51 12.18 1.14 5.33
CA GLY A 51 13.53 1.63 5.02
C GLY A 51 13.59 2.91 4.18
N GLY A 52 12.45 3.57 3.94
CA GLY A 52 12.34 4.73 3.06
C GLY A 52 11.71 5.96 3.73
N GLU A 53 11.46 6.97 2.90
CA GLU A 53 10.77 8.20 3.31
C GLU A 53 9.27 7.94 3.59
N SER A 54 8.69 8.87 4.35
CA SER A 54 7.25 8.88 4.61
C SER A 54 6.60 10.07 3.93
N PHE A 55 5.37 9.90 3.46
CA PHE A 55 4.66 10.87 2.64
C PHE A 55 3.24 11.07 3.14
N GLU A 56 2.75 12.30 3.06
CA GLU A 56 1.33 12.61 3.23
C GLU A 56 0.65 12.67 1.87
N VAL A 57 -0.52 12.03 1.77
CA VAL A 57 -1.28 11.95 0.52
C VAL A 57 -2.76 12.22 0.78
N ILE A 58 -3.44 12.69 -0.26
CA ILE A 58 -4.90 12.82 -0.28
C ILE A 58 -5.48 11.41 -0.26
N GLY A 59 -6.20 11.08 0.80
CA GLY A 59 -6.59 9.71 1.07
C GLY A 59 -7.61 9.14 0.10
N ASP A 60 -8.55 9.95 -0.39
CA ASP A 60 -9.52 9.53 -1.42
C ASP A 60 -8.80 9.13 -2.71
N ARG A 61 -7.83 9.94 -3.16
CA ARG A 61 -7.02 9.63 -4.36
C ARG A 61 -6.18 8.37 -4.16
N TYR A 62 -5.64 8.19 -2.96
CA TYR A 62 -4.88 6.99 -2.63
C TYR A 62 -5.78 5.74 -2.67
N LEU A 63 -6.98 5.82 -2.09
CA LEU A 63 -7.96 4.73 -2.12
C LEU A 63 -8.38 4.39 -3.56
N ASP A 64 -8.68 5.39 -4.40
CA ASP A 64 -9.01 5.18 -5.82
C ASP A 64 -7.89 4.43 -6.55
N LEU A 65 -6.63 4.84 -6.33
CA LEU A 65 -5.48 4.16 -6.91
C LEU A 65 -5.38 2.70 -6.44
N GLN A 66 -5.60 2.45 -5.16
CA GLN A 66 -5.55 1.09 -4.59
C GLN A 66 -6.70 0.20 -5.07
N ILE A 67 -7.89 0.75 -5.33
CA ILE A 67 -9.01 0.03 -5.94
C ILE A 67 -8.69 -0.33 -7.40
N VAL A 68 -8.11 0.60 -8.17
CA VAL A 68 -7.66 0.31 -9.54
C VAL A 68 -6.58 -0.78 -9.56
N GLU A 69 -5.62 -0.70 -8.65
CA GLU A 69 -4.56 -1.70 -8.49
C GLU A 69 -5.14 -3.07 -8.10
N HIS A 70 -6.08 -3.09 -7.15
CA HIS A 70 -6.80 -4.30 -6.73
C HIS A 70 -7.53 -4.96 -7.91
N ASN A 71 -8.29 -4.20 -8.69
CA ASN A 71 -9.00 -4.75 -9.85
C ASN A 71 -8.04 -5.30 -10.91
N ARG A 72 -6.88 -4.65 -11.12
CA ARG A 72 -5.83 -5.20 -11.98
C ARG A 72 -5.31 -6.54 -11.45
N TYR A 73 -5.14 -6.69 -10.13
CA TYR A 73 -4.74 -7.96 -9.55
C TYR A 73 -5.80 -9.06 -9.74
N VAL A 74 -7.08 -8.73 -9.58
CA VAL A 74 -8.19 -9.69 -9.71
C VAL A 74 -8.40 -10.11 -11.17
N ASP A 75 -8.41 -9.16 -12.12
CA ASP A 75 -8.60 -9.44 -13.55
C ASP A 75 -7.39 -10.17 -14.15
N GLU A 76 -6.17 -9.80 -13.77
CA GLU A 76 -4.98 -10.54 -14.20
C GLU A 76 -4.95 -11.95 -13.56
N GLY A 77 -5.48 -12.08 -12.34
CA GLY A 77 -5.65 -13.33 -11.57
C GLY A 77 -6.30 -14.48 -12.35
N ALA A 78 -7.25 -14.18 -13.23
CA ALA A 78 -8.03 -15.16 -13.99
C ALA A 78 -7.29 -15.76 -15.20
N GLY A 79 -6.10 -15.24 -15.58
CA GLY A 79 -5.34 -15.71 -16.74
C GLY A 79 -3.83 -15.58 -16.57
N ASP A 80 -3.17 -16.70 -16.26
CA ASP A 80 -1.70 -16.86 -16.29
C ASP A 80 -0.91 -15.88 -15.38
N SER A 81 -1.53 -15.46 -14.27
CA SER A 81 -1.02 -14.43 -13.35
C SER A 81 0.10 -14.88 -12.41
N GLU A 82 0.19 -16.16 -12.06
CA GLU A 82 1.26 -16.64 -11.17
C GLU A 82 2.65 -16.35 -11.75
N GLY A 83 2.83 -16.53 -13.07
CA GLY A 83 4.07 -16.23 -13.76
C GLY A 83 4.41 -14.73 -13.78
N ARG A 84 3.41 -13.86 -13.95
CA ARG A 84 3.62 -12.40 -13.96
C ARG A 84 3.88 -11.84 -12.56
N ARG A 85 3.19 -12.36 -11.54
CA ARG A 85 3.40 -12.01 -10.13
C ARG A 85 4.78 -12.43 -9.64
N SER A 86 5.19 -13.68 -9.92
CA SER A 86 6.54 -14.14 -9.64
C SER A 86 7.57 -13.26 -10.34
N LYS A 87 7.33 -12.87 -11.60
CA LYS A 87 8.24 -12.02 -12.36
C LYS A 87 8.35 -10.61 -11.77
N MET A 88 7.25 -9.99 -11.37
CA MET A 88 7.26 -8.65 -10.77
C MET A 88 7.92 -8.67 -9.38
N ALA A 89 7.63 -9.67 -8.56
CA ALA A 89 8.31 -9.86 -7.27
C ALA A 89 9.82 -10.12 -7.43
N SER A 90 10.22 -10.94 -8.41
CA SER A 90 11.63 -11.15 -8.75
C SER A 90 12.29 -9.87 -9.27
N GLN A 91 11.62 -9.10 -10.13
CA GLN A 91 12.13 -7.83 -10.64
C GLN A 91 12.31 -6.79 -9.54
N LEU A 92 11.36 -6.69 -8.62
CA LEU A 92 11.46 -5.80 -7.46
C LEU A 92 12.59 -6.26 -6.52
N GLY A 93 12.70 -7.57 -6.27
CA GLY A 93 13.80 -8.13 -5.48
C GLY A 93 15.18 -7.86 -6.10
N GLU A 94 15.33 -8.04 -7.42
CA GLU A 94 16.57 -7.70 -8.15
C GLU A 94 16.86 -6.20 -8.15
N HIS A 95 15.83 -5.37 -8.24
CA HIS A 95 16.00 -3.92 -8.20
C HIS A 95 16.48 -3.46 -6.83
N LEU A 96 15.88 -3.99 -5.76
CA LEU A 96 16.26 -3.68 -4.38
C LEU A 96 17.66 -4.19 -4.05
N ARG A 97 18.01 -5.43 -4.44
CA ARG A 97 19.37 -5.97 -4.22
C ARG A 97 20.43 -5.11 -4.88
N ARG A 98 20.21 -4.70 -6.14
CA ARG A 98 21.17 -3.87 -6.88
C ARG A 98 21.34 -2.47 -6.29
N ASN A 99 20.28 -1.88 -5.75
CA ASN A 99 20.35 -0.51 -5.24
C ASN A 99 20.78 -0.42 -3.77
N HIS A 100 20.66 -1.52 -3.02
CA HIS A 100 20.88 -1.52 -1.57
C HIS A 100 21.99 -2.47 -1.09
N ASP A 101 22.80 -3.03 -2.00
CA ASP A 101 23.95 -3.90 -1.68
C ASP A 101 23.58 -5.06 -0.74
N LEU A 102 22.44 -5.71 -1.01
CA LEU A 102 21.84 -6.77 -0.18
C LEU A 102 22.31 -8.19 -0.55
N ASP A 103 23.54 -8.33 -1.05
CA ASP A 103 24.17 -9.63 -1.35
C ASP A 103 24.80 -10.29 -0.11
#